data_AF-A0AAI8V7R9-F1
#
_entry.id   AF-A0AAI8V7R9-F1
#
_cell.length_a   1.000
_cell.length_b   1.000
_cell.length_c   1.000
_cell.angle_alpha   90.00
_cell.angle_beta   90.00
_cell.angle_gamma   90.00
#
_symmetry.space_group_name_H-M   'P 1'
#
loop_
_entity.id
_entity.type
_entity.pdbx_description
1 polymer ?
#
loop_
_entity_poly.entity_id
_entity_poly.type
_entity_poly.pdbx_seq_one_letter_code
_entity_poly.pdbx_strand_id
1 'polypeptide(L)'
;MDITCCDMEVAVIARNILLLTLILDDSNGESNRDNWNIYYHLYLDQACHTRLRSQAKKLHGLSSSMKAWRASEYSKLIRFCDQGTLRRVGEVWNFYFFESGKDRQANLETAIKTAIQRRNEITAGMGKSNLSARRSVDPVNTASLEDLSELHTHFWEYGRLELDEVKLSQAVYANPMFVPPNTATSLHWGTDPLLGFHLSAAYCPLTDGSPPSRQGGRKTSLPHVVEFVHTEFATWSNSFRDRAIGKLTLRFFTGEALAFSHALQHRSATGGFGHAGSAPYTFTVIDTSNLIDHAGALNLLTATSPLLAEDTAASLYTEILVRQTESHQELADSLLFGHLPTISLLLGLFPADYWTNTSPVSIFDEFINGYCRPVTWKRSPHPQPHPPRPLSRVQPLRMDEDSLTEVLFQELFVYMHLFGVFSVDTLRKEVYNPGASSDAQDSLLAWKDLPSTVSVTLKVLRENVAIFIDEDSTNVGTVPVLCSLENSRTSTMRPWLN
;
A
#
# COMPACT_ATOMS: atom_id res chain seq x y z
N MET A 1 3.69 4.98 -17.31
CA MET A 1 3.10 4.34 -16.13
C MET A 1 1.83 3.63 -16.59
N ASP A 2 1.72 2.33 -16.29
CA ASP A 2 0.55 1.51 -16.61
C ASP A 2 0.06 0.93 -15.27
N ILE A 3 -1.16 1.28 -14.87
CA ILE A 3 -1.72 0.96 -13.55
C ILE A 3 -2.95 0.09 -13.76
N THR A 4 -3.01 -1.04 -13.05
CA THR A 4 -4.20 -1.89 -12.99
C THR A 4 -4.85 -1.76 -11.62
N CYS A 5 -6.06 -1.23 -11.58
CA CYS A 5 -6.91 -1.08 -10.42
C CYS A 5 -7.91 -2.24 -10.35
N CYS A 6 -8.03 -2.85 -9.18
CA CYS A 6 -9.00 -3.89 -8.87
C CYS A 6 -9.79 -3.46 -7.64
N ASP A 7 -11.12 -3.49 -7.72
CA ASP A 7 -11.99 -3.24 -6.57
C ASP A 7 -13.20 -4.17 -6.64
N MET A 8 -13.65 -4.70 -5.50
CA MET A 8 -14.86 -5.52 -5.46
C MET A 8 -16.12 -4.64 -5.61
N GLU A 9 -16.06 -3.40 -5.16
CA GLU A 9 -17.16 -2.46 -5.19
C GLU A 9 -17.17 -1.67 -6.51
N VAL A 10 -18.17 -1.97 -7.34
CA VAL A 10 -18.33 -1.33 -8.66
C VAL A 10 -18.50 0.19 -8.54
N ALA A 11 -19.14 0.66 -7.46
CA ALA A 11 -19.36 2.08 -7.23
C ALA A 11 -18.04 2.85 -7.06
N VAL A 12 -17.03 2.28 -6.41
CA VAL A 12 -15.70 2.92 -6.25
C VAL A 12 -15.08 3.17 -7.63
N ILE A 13 -15.05 2.15 -8.49
CA ILE A 13 -14.51 2.29 -9.86
C ILE A 13 -15.31 3.31 -10.68
N ALA A 14 -16.64 3.27 -10.59
CA ALA A 14 -17.50 4.22 -11.31
C ALA A 14 -17.26 5.68 -10.88
N ARG A 15 -17.08 5.93 -9.58
CA ARG A 15 -16.76 7.25 -9.02
C ARG A 15 -15.39 7.75 -9.45
N ASN A 16 -14.38 6.89 -9.36
CA ASN A 16 -13.00 7.24 -9.73
C ASN A 16 -12.92 7.63 -11.20
N ILE A 17 -13.50 6.82 -12.10
CA ILE A 17 -13.53 7.15 -13.53
C ILE A 17 -14.34 8.43 -13.79
N LEU A 18 -15.43 8.67 -13.07
CA LEU A 18 -16.21 9.91 -13.20
C LEU A 18 -15.35 11.13 -12.85
N LEU A 19 -14.61 11.11 -11.73
CA LEU A 19 -13.70 12.19 -11.36
C LEU A 19 -12.59 12.40 -12.39
N LEU A 20 -11.91 11.33 -12.80
CA LEU A 20 -10.81 11.41 -13.75
C LEU A 20 -11.29 12.02 -15.06
N THR A 21 -12.46 11.64 -15.56
CA THR A 21 -13.02 12.20 -16.80
C THR A 21 -13.53 13.62 -16.63
N LEU A 22 -14.06 14.01 -15.46
CA LEU A 22 -14.36 15.41 -15.15
C LEU A 22 -13.12 16.30 -15.21
N ILE A 23 -11.97 15.80 -14.72
CA ILE A 23 -10.70 16.52 -14.74
C ILE A 23 -10.14 16.63 -16.16
N LEU A 24 -10.29 15.58 -16.98
CA LEU A 24 -9.87 15.60 -18.39
C LEU A 24 -10.70 16.58 -19.22
N ASP A 25 -12.03 16.62 -19.00
CA ASP A 25 -12.93 17.52 -19.70
C ASP A 25 -12.74 18.99 -19.24
N ASP A 26 -12.24 19.20 -18.02
CA ASP A 26 -11.85 20.50 -17.46
C ASP A 26 -10.44 20.91 -17.91
N SER A 27 -10.27 21.13 -19.23
CA SER A 27 -8.96 21.34 -19.86
C SER A 27 -8.13 22.51 -19.32
N ASN A 28 -8.77 23.55 -18.77
CA ASN A 28 -8.12 24.74 -18.19
C ASN A 28 -8.04 24.70 -16.65
N GLY A 29 -8.61 23.68 -15.99
CA GLY A 29 -8.60 23.58 -14.53
C GLY A 29 -9.50 24.56 -13.80
N GLU A 30 -10.36 25.31 -14.52
CA GLU A 30 -11.25 26.32 -13.90
C GLU A 30 -12.32 25.68 -13.02
N SER A 31 -12.61 24.39 -13.23
CA SER A 31 -13.64 23.66 -12.50
C SER A 31 -13.11 22.74 -11.41
N ASN A 32 -11.84 22.88 -11.00
CA ASN A 32 -11.26 22.01 -9.97
C ASN A 32 -12.09 22.03 -8.67
N ARG A 33 -12.67 23.18 -8.27
CA ARG A 33 -13.52 23.28 -7.07
C ARG A 33 -14.82 22.48 -7.22
N ASP A 34 -15.48 22.56 -8.37
CA ASP A 34 -16.70 21.78 -8.64
C ASP A 34 -16.40 20.28 -8.69
N ASN A 35 -15.29 19.89 -9.35
CA ASN A 35 -14.86 18.49 -9.43
C ASN A 35 -14.58 17.91 -8.03
N TRP A 36 -13.95 18.71 -7.17
CA TRP A 36 -13.75 18.36 -5.77
C TRP A 36 -15.08 18.18 -5.01
N ASN A 37 -15.97 19.17 -5.10
CA ASN A 37 -17.27 19.13 -4.44
C ASN A 37 -18.07 17.90 -4.88
N ILE A 38 -18.08 17.61 -6.18
CA ILE A 38 -18.74 16.44 -6.75
C ILE A 38 -18.21 15.16 -6.11
N TYR A 39 -16.89 14.98 -6.01
CA TYR A 39 -16.33 13.71 -5.55
C TYR A 39 -16.43 13.50 -4.04
N TYR A 40 -16.29 14.56 -3.24
CA TYR A 40 -16.12 14.45 -1.78
C TYR A 40 -17.34 14.87 -0.95
N HIS A 41 -18.25 15.70 -1.46
CA HIS A 41 -19.40 16.15 -0.68
C HIS A 41 -20.61 15.22 -0.82
N LEU A 42 -21.23 14.87 0.32
CA LEU A 42 -22.47 14.10 0.39
C LEU A 42 -23.66 14.88 -0.16
N TYR A 43 -23.58 16.21 -0.18
CA TYR A 43 -24.60 17.13 -0.70
C TYR A 43 -23.98 18.15 -1.66
N LEU A 44 -24.65 18.38 -2.79
CA LEU A 44 -24.21 19.20 -3.89
C LEU A 44 -25.14 20.40 -4.10
N ASP A 45 -24.57 21.51 -4.56
CA ASP A 45 -25.37 22.59 -5.14
C ASP A 45 -25.94 22.17 -6.52
N GLN A 46 -26.82 23.01 -7.07
CA GLN A 46 -27.46 22.74 -8.35
C GLN A 46 -26.46 22.60 -9.51
N ALA A 47 -25.38 23.38 -9.52
CA ALA A 47 -24.39 23.39 -10.60
C ALA A 47 -23.58 22.08 -10.60
N CYS A 48 -23.04 21.69 -9.45
CA CYS A 48 -22.33 20.43 -9.22
C CYS A 48 -23.24 19.22 -9.52
N HIS A 49 -24.49 19.26 -9.07
CA HIS A 49 -25.46 18.19 -9.33
C HIS A 49 -25.75 18.04 -10.84
N THR A 50 -25.94 19.16 -11.55
CA THR A 50 -26.17 19.15 -13.01
C THR A 50 -24.94 18.62 -13.76
N ARG A 51 -23.73 19.02 -13.33
CA ARG A 51 -22.47 18.60 -13.93
C ARG A 51 -22.23 17.10 -13.73
N LEU A 52 -22.41 16.57 -12.51
CA LEU A 52 -22.34 15.14 -12.22
C LEU A 52 -23.27 14.33 -13.13
N ARG A 53 -24.54 14.75 -13.24
CA ARG A 53 -25.54 14.05 -14.06
C ARG A 53 -25.17 14.06 -15.53
N SER A 54 -24.71 15.21 -16.02
CA SER A 54 -24.27 15.37 -17.41
C SER A 54 -23.09 14.43 -17.73
N GLN A 55 -22.10 14.38 -16.83
CA GLN A 55 -20.94 13.49 -17.01
C GLN A 55 -21.32 12.02 -16.94
N ALA A 56 -22.11 11.63 -15.94
CA ALA A 56 -22.58 10.25 -15.82
C ALA A 56 -23.38 9.79 -17.06
N LYS A 57 -24.21 10.67 -17.62
CA LYS A 57 -24.94 10.41 -18.87
C LYS A 57 -24.01 10.20 -20.07
N LYS A 58 -22.98 11.05 -20.22
CA LYS A 58 -21.94 10.91 -21.24
C LYS A 58 -21.24 9.55 -21.11
N LEU A 59 -20.76 9.21 -19.92
CA LEU A 59 -20.05 7.97 -19.66
C LEU A 59 -20.91 6.72 -19.86
N HIS A 60 -22.17 6.75 -19.42
CA HIS A 60 -23.12 5.67 -19.67
C HIS A 60 -23.31 5.42 -21.18
N GLY A 61 -23.48 6.47 -21.99
CA GLY A 61 -23.61 6.32 -23.45
C GLY A 61 -22.38 5.66 -24.10
N LEU A 62 -21.18 5.99 -23.61
CA LEU A 62 -19.92 5.39 -24.07
C LEU A 62 -19.74 3.94 -23.59
N SER A 63 -20.49 3.50 -22.57
CA SER A 63 -20.35 2.18 -21.94
C SER A 63 -21.14 1.04 -22.58
N SER A 64 -21.86 1.32 -23.68
CA SER A 64 -22.70 0.32 -24.37
C SER A 64 -21.97 -0.93 -24.85
N SER A 65 -20.69 -0.82 -25.20
CA SER A 65 -19.83 -1.96 -25.57
C SER A 65 -18.35 -1.60 -25.44
N MET A 66 -17.48 -2.60 -25.34
CA MET A 66 -16.02 -2.37 -25.40
C MET A 66 -15.60 -1.66 -26.69
N LYS A 67 -16.31 -1.87 -27.81
CA LYS A 67 -16.04 -1.16 -29.07
C LYS A 67 -16.39 0.31 -28.97
N ALA A 68 -17.56 0.65 -28.40
CA ALA A 68 -17.97 2.04 -28.17
C ALA A 68 -17.00 2.76 -27.22
N TRP A 69 -16.61 2.10 -26.13
CA TRP A 69 -15.63 2.66 -25.20
C TRP A 69 -14.28 2.92 -25.90
N ARG A 70 -13.76 1.95 -26.67
CA ARG A 70 -12.51 2.09 -27.43
C ARG A 70 -12.53 3.17 -28.49
N ALA A 71 -13.70 3.55 -28.99
CA ALA A 71 -13.85 4.67 -29.92
C ALA A 71 -13.92 6.03 -29.22
N SER A 72 -14.08 6.06 -27.89
CA SER A 72 -14.14 7.29 -27.11
C SER A 72 -12.77 7.95 -26.92
N GLU A 73 -12.80 9.24 -26.58
CA GLU A 73 -11.62 10.04 -26.23
C GLU A 73 -10.86 9.51 -25.00
N TYR A 74 -11.55 8.87 -24.06
CA TYR A 74 -10.96 8.37 -22.82
C TYR A 74 -10.17 7.07 -22.99
N SER A 75 -10.42 6.31 -24.05
CA SER A 75 -9.90 4.94 -24.25
C SER A 75 -8.38 4.80 -24.24
N LYS A 76 -7.68 5.88 -24.60
CA LYS A 76 -6.21 5.93 -24.59
C LYS A 76 -5.67 5.83 -23.17
N LEU A 77 -6.34 6.50 -22.23
CA LEU A 77 -5.96 6.61 -20.83
C LEU A 77 -6.68 5.58 -19.96
N ILE A 78 -8.00 5.45 -20.08
CA ILE A 78 -8.86 4.64 -19.22
C ILE A 78 -9.33 3.41 -20.00
N ARG A 79 -9.02 2.23 -19.47
CA ARG A 79 -9.34 0.93 -20.07
C ARG A 79 -10.09 0.05 -19.08
N PHE A 80 -10.96 -0.79 -19.62
CA PHE A 80 -11.62 -1.85 -18.85
C PHE A 80 -10.97 -3.18 -19.16
N CYS A 81 -10.73 -3.98 -18.12
CA CYS A 81 -10.12 -5.30 -18.24
C CYS A 81 -11.06 -6.31 -18.95
N ASP A 82 -12.37 -6.15 -18.78
CA ASP A 82 -13.38 -7.00 -19.38
C ASP A 82 -14.72 -6.27 -19.63
N GLN A 83 -15.58 -6.88 -20.45
CA GLN A 83 -16.89 -6.34 -20.82
C GLN A 83 -17.90 -6.34 -19.64
N GLY A 84 -17.76 -7.26 -18.69
CA GLY A 84 -18.60 -7.34 -17.50
C GLY A 84 -18.35 -6.17 -16.55
N THR A 85 -17.08 -5.82 -16.33
CA THR A 85 -16.66 -4.61 -15.60
C THR A 85 -17.25 -3.35 -16.26
N LEU A 86 -17.07 -3.17 -17.58
CA LEU A 86 -17.64 -2.02 -18.30
C LEU A 86 -19.16 -1.91 -18.13
N ARG A 87 -19.88 -3.04 -18.28
CA ARG A 87 -21.34 -3.07 -18.14
C ARG A 87 -21.79 -2.65 -16.75
N ARG A 88 -21.21 -3.24 -15.70
CA ARG A 88 -21.60 -2.94 -14.30
C ARG A 88 -21.31 -1.48 -13.95
N VAL A 89 -20.18 -0.95 -14.38
CA VAL A 89 -19.86 0.48 -14.19
C VAL A 89 -20.85 1.38 -14.94
N GLY A 90 -21.22 1.00 -16.17
CA GLY A 90 -22.26 1.67 -16.95
C GLY A 90 -23.63 1.70 -16.26
N GLU A 91 -24.00 0.64 -15.54
CA GLU A 91 -25.23 0.56 -14.73
C GLU A 91 -25.20 1.54 -13.55
N VAL A 92 -24.04 1.70 -12.90
CA VAL A 92 -23.87 2.69 -11.83
C VAL A 92 -23.99 4.12 -12.37
N TRP A 93 -23.38 4.43 -13.51
CA TRP A 93 -23.54 5.75 -14.12
C TRP A 93 -24.98 6.01 -14.56
N ASN A 94 -25.68 4.99 -15.06
CA ASN A 94 -27.12 5.09 -15.31
C ASN A 94 -27.87 5.51 -14.05
N PHE A 95 -27.58 4.88 -12.91
CA PHE A 95 -28.16 5.29 -11.64
C PHE A 95 -27.82 6.75 -11.27
N TYR A 96 -26.62 7.26 -11.54
CA TYR A 96 -26.27 8.65 -11.18
C TYR A 96 -27.07 9.71 -11.94
N PHE A 97 -27.41 9.50 -13.22
CA PHE A 97 -28.17 10.50 -14.01
C PHE A 97 -29.65 10.17 -14.21
N PHE A 98 -30.07 8.91 -14.05
CA PHE A 98 -31.46 8.54 -14.30
C PHE A 98 -32.37 9.04 -13.18
N GLU A 99 -33.39 9.83 -13.53
CA GLU A 99 -34.43 10.28 -12.61
C GLU A 99 -35.68 9.43 -12.79
N SER A 100 -36.02 8.65 -11.78
CA SER A 100 -37.30 7.94 -11.70
C SER A 100 -37.95 8.16 -10.35
N GLY A 101 -39.21 8.59 -10.36
CA GLY A 101 -40.02 8.79 -9.16
C GLY A 101 -39.86 10.19 -8.57
N LYS A 102 -40.98 10.76 -8.11
CA LYS A 102 -41.04 12.09 -7.49
C LYS A 102 -40.20 12.18 -6.20
N ASP A 103 -39.95 11.04 -5.56
CA ASP A 103 -39.31 10.95 -4.25
C ASP A 103 -37.84 10.52 -4.31
N ARG A 104 -37.23 10.42 -5.50
CA ARG A 104 -35.84 9.94 -5.65
C ARG A 104 -34.87 10.69 -4.75
N GLN A 105 -34.99 12.01 -4.72
CA GLN A 105 -34.10 12.86 -3.96
C GLN A 105 -34.24 12.65 -2.45
N ALA A 106 -35.47 12.56 -1.96
CA ALA A 106 -35.77 12.25 -0.57
C ALA A 106 -35.27 10.86 -0.17
N ASN A 107 -35.35 9.88 -1.09
CA ASN A 107 -34.83 8.52 -0.86
C ASN A 107 -33.29 8.50 -0.76
N LEU A 108 -32.60 9.22 -1.64
CA LEU A 108 -31.14 9.38 -1.57
C LEU A 108 -30.71 10.05 -0.26
N GLU A 109 -31.39 11.13 0.12
CA GLU A 109 -31.13 11.85 1.36
C GLU A 109 -31.36 10.96 2.58
N THR A 110 -32.46 10.19 2.60
CA THR A 110 -32.76 9.24 3.68
C THR A 110 -31.66 8.19 3.78
N ALA A 111 -31.22 7.62 2.65
CA ALA A 111 -30.16 6.62 2.63
C ALA A 111 -28.82 7.14 3.21
N ILE A 112 -28.43 8.38 2.84
CA ILE A 112 -27.23 9.03 3.39
C ILE A 112 -27.39 9.27 4.90
N LYS A 113 -28.51 9.83 5.34
CA LYS A 113 -28.78 10.10 6.77
C LYS A 113 -28.76 8.82 7.60
N THR A 114 -29.39 7.75 7.12
CA THR A 114 -29.35 6.44 7.78
C THR A 114 -27.93 5.87 7.87
N ALA A 115 -27.12 6.03 6.81
CA ALA A 115 -25.73 5.58 6.84
C ALA A 115 -24.87 6.37 7.84
N ILE A 116 -25.05 7.70 7.93
CA ILE A 116 -24.39 8.55 8.94
C ILE A 116 -24.80 8.13 10.34
N GLN A 117 -26.10 7.91 10.58
CA GLN A 117 -26.60 7.49 11.88
C GLN A 117 -25.97 6.16 12.31
N ARG A 118 -26.00 5.14 11.43
CA ARG A 118 -25.40 3.83 11.71
C ARG A 118 -23.91 3.94 12.02
N ARG A 119 -23.19 4.79 11.29
CA ARG A 119 -21.78 5.08 11.56
C ARG A 119 -21.59 5.70 12.94
N ASN A 120 -22.41 6.69 13.30
CA ASN A 120 -22.33 7.36 14.60
C ASN A 120 -22.59 6.39 15.77
N GLU A 121 -23.55 5.48 15.60
CA GLU A 121 -23.83 4.40 16.56
C GLU A 121 -22.63 3.47 16.76
N ILE A 122 -21.93 3.10 15.69
CA ILE A 122 -20.70 2.27 15.76
C ILE A 122 -19.58 3.04 16.48
N THR A 123 -19.39 4.32 16.16
CA THR A 123 -18.29 5.11 16.72
C THR A 123 -18.52 5.61 18.15
N ALA A 124 -19.78 5.63 18.63
CA ALA A 124 -20.11 6.13 19.97
C ALA A 124 -19.38 5.36 21.11
N GLY A 125 -18.98 4.11 20.86
CA GLY A 125 -18.21 3.29 21.80
C GLY A 125 -16.68 3.43 21.72
N MET A 126 -16.14 4.16 20.75
CA MET A 126 -14.70 4.16 20.42
C MET A 126 -13.88 5.32 21.01
N GLY A 127 -14.47 6.11 21.92
CA GLY A 127 -13.81 7.29 22.52
C GLY A 127 -14.01 8.58 21.71
N LYS A 128 -13.70 9.73 22.33
CA LYS A 128 -14.01 11.07 21.76
C LYS A 128 -12.99 11.59 20.75
N SER A 129 -11.78 11.06 20.71
CA SER A 129 -10.70 11.56 19.86
C SER A 129 -10.59 10.74 18.58
N ASN A 130 -10.99 11.30 17.44
CA ASN A 130 -10.74 10.66 16.16
C ASN A 130 -9.34 11.01 15.64
N LEU A 131 -8.47 10.00 15.54
CA LEU A 131 -7.09 10.13 15.06
C LEU A 131 -6.91 9.62 13.62
N SER A 132 -7.99 9.30 12.89
CA SER A 132 -7.88 8.69 11.55
C SER A 132 -7.10 9.56 10.56
N ALA A 133 -7.19 10.89 10.67
CA ALA A 133 -6.46 11.84 9.82
C ALA A 133 -5.07 12.22 10.32
N ARG A 134 -4.58 11.64 11.42
CA ARG A 134 -3.27 11.99 11.98
C ARG A 134 -2.12 11.77 10.98
N ARG A 135 -2.16 10.66 10.23
CA ARG A 135 -1.13 10.37 9.22
C ARG A 135 -1.03 11.43 8.12
N SER A 136 -2.11 12.16 7.88
CA SER A 136 -2.13 13.30 6.95
C SER A 136 -1.28 14.48 7.45
N VAL A 137 -1.13 14.65 8.77
CA VAL A 137 -0.41 15.78 9.40
C VAL A 137 0.95 15.42 9.98
N ASP A 138 1.32 14.13 10.06
CA ASP A 138 2.63 13.72 10.58
C ASP A 138 3.77 14.29 9.70
N PRO A 139 4.92 14.69 10.30
CA PRO A 139 5.28 14.59 11.72
C PRO A 139 4.90 15.84 12.57
N VAL A 140 3.85 16.59 12.21
CA VAL A 140 3.58 17.93 12.79
C VAL A 140 2.87 17.88 14.16
N ASN A 141 3.06 18.96 14.93
CA ASN A 141 2.62 19.21 16.33
C ASN A 141 1.16 18.82 16.64
N THR A 142 0.89 18.46 17.91
CA THR A 142 -0.41 18.05 18.47
C THR A 142 -1.55 19.04 18.27
N ALA A 143 -1.27 20.34 18.10
CA ALA A 143 -2.28 21.35 17.81
C ALA A 143 -3.07 21.07 16.52
N SER A 144 -2.48 20.38 15.53
CA SER A 144 -3.18 19.97 14.31
C SER A 144 -4.30 18.97 14.57
N LEU A 145 -4.25 18.21 15.68
CA LEU A 145 -5.24 17.18 15.98
C LEU A 145 -6.60 17.76 16.37
N GLU A 146 -6.62 18.94 17.00
CA GLU A 146 -7.86 19.64 17.34
C GLU A 146 -8.58 20.08 16.06
N ASP A 147 -7.85 20.74 15.14
CA ASP A 147 -8.37 21.17 13.84
C ASP A 147 -8.92 19.99 13.02
N LEU A 148 -8.19 18.86 12.98
CA LEU A 148 -8.63 17.64 12.30
C LEU A 148 -9.88 17.04 12.92
N SER A 149 -9.96 16.99 14.25
CA SER A 149 -11.12 16.45 14.97
C SER A 149 -12.36 17.33 14.75
N GLU A 150 -12.20 18.64 14.69
CA GLU A 150 -13.29 19.58 14.42
C GLU A 150 -13.78 19.46 12.97
N LEU A 151 -12.86 19.46 11.99
CA LEU A 151 -13.23 19.29 10.58
C LEU A 151 -13.85 17.92 10.29
N HIS A 152 -13.35 16.86 10.95
CA HIS A 152 -13.96 15.54 10.90
C HIS A 152 -15.41 15.59 11.39
N THR A 153 -15.63 16.19 12.57
CA THR A 153 -16.99 16.33 13.14
C THR A 153 -17.90 17.13 12.21
N HIS A 154 -17.40 18.25 11.68
CA HIS A 154 -18.10 19.08 10.71
C HIS A 154 -18.47 18.31 9.45
N PHE A 155 -17.57 17.51 8.90
CA PHE A 155 -17.84 16.69 7.71
C PHE A 155 -18.96 15.68 7.97
N TRP A 156 -18.93 14.97 9.10
CA TRP A 156 -19.97 13.96 9.40
C TRP A 156 -21.31 14.58 9.80
N GLU A 157 -21.33 15.83 10.25
CA GLU A 157 -22.55 16.58 10.54
C GLU A 157 -23.19 17.16 9.26
N TYR A 158 -22.39 17.79 8.40
CA TYR A 158 -22.88 18.56 7.25
C TYR A 158 -22.64 17.90 5.89
N GLY A 159 -21.87 16.81 5.84
CA GLY A 159 -21.52 16.08 4.62
C GLY A 159 -20.52 16.78 3.70
N ARG A 160 -19.73 17.74 4.21
CA ARG A 160 -18.82 18.60 3.44
C ARG A 160 -17.80 19.31 4.34
N LEU A 161 -16.75 19.88 3.74
CA LEU A 161 -15.70 20.62 4.47
C LEU A 161 -15.83 22.15 4.39
N GLU A 162 -16.67 22.68 3.49
CA GLU A 162 -16.90 24.13 3.42
C GLU A 162 -17.53 24.64 4.73
N LEU A 163 -17.00 25.76 5.26
CA LEU A 163 -17.41 26.34 6.54
C LEU A 163 -18.37 27.55 6.37
N ASP A 164 -18.59 28.02 5.15
CA ASP A 164 -19.45 29.16 4.83
C ASP A 164 -20.95 28.79 4.87
N GLU A 165 -21.69 29.33 5.84
CA GLU A 165 -23.12 29.06 6.06
C GLU A 165 -24.01 29.33 4.84
N VAL A 166 -23.69 30.32 4.01
CA VAL A 166 -24.48 30.63 2.80
C VAL A 166 -24.31 29.52 1.79
N LYS A 167 -23.08 29.07 1.55
CA LYS A 167 -22.82 27.90 0.69
C LYS A 167 -23.41 26.63 1.31
N LEU A 168 -23.45 26.54 2.65
CA LEU A 168 -24.10 25.42 3.33
C LEU A 168 -25.58 25.33 2.93
N SER A 169 -26.30 26.44 2.87
CA SER A 169 -27.72 26.47 2.51
C SER A 169 -28.03 26.09 1.05
N GLN A 170 -27.04 26.19 0.15
CA GLN A 170 -27.24 25.96 -1.29
C GLN A 170 -27.07 24.50 -1.72
N ALA A 171 -26.31 23.70 -0.96
CA ALA A 171 -26.08 22.30 -1.29
C ALA A 171 -27.20 21.40 -0.75
N VAL A 172 -28.29 21.34 -1.51
CA VAL A 172 -29.51 20.59 -1.15
C VAL A 172 -29.64 19.25 -1.87
N TYR A 173 -28.76 18.98 -2.84
CA TYR A 173 -28.83 17.77 -3.64
C TYR A 173 -27.95 16.66 -3.06
N ALA A 174 -28.52 15.73 -2.31
CA ALA A 174 -27.94 14.43 -1.97
C ALA A 174 -27.22 13.81 -3.17
N ASN A 175 -25.94 13.51 -2.97
CA ASN A 175 -25.05 13.05 -4.02
C ASN A 175 -25.25 11.54 -4.25
N PRO A 176 -25.73 11.12 -5.43
CA PRO A 176 -26.03 9.71 -5.70
C PRO A 176 -24.77 8.84 -5.72
N MET A 177 -23.56 9.42 -5.78
CA MET A 177 -22.32 8.65 -5.73
C MET A 177 -22.07 7.95 -4.40
N PHE A 178 -22.71 8.40 -3.31
CA PHE A 178 -22.59 7.78 -2.00
C PHE A 178 -23.69 6.77 -1.69
N VAL A 179 -24.56 6.49 -2.67
CA VAL A 179 -25.67 5.54 -2.53
C VAL A 179 -25.49 4.46 -3.60
N PRO A 180 -25.10 3.23 -3.24
CA PRO A 180 -24.88 2.19 -4.23
C PRO A 180 -26.22 1.68 -4.79
N PRO A 181 -26.28 1.28 -6.08
CA PRO A 181 -27.50 0.71 -6.65
C PRO A 181 -27.84 -0.62 -5.98
N ASN A 182 -29.11 -0.78 -5.56
CA ASN A 182 -29.69 -2.05 -5.09
C ASN A 182 -28.99 -2.72 -3.89
N THR A 183 -28.24 -1.96 -3.08
CA THR A 183 -27.57 -2.46 -1.88
C THR A 183 -27.75 -1.48 -0.73
N ALA A 184 -27.56 -1.97 0.50
CA ALA A 184 -27.64 -1.12 1.67
C ALA A 184 -26.54 -0.05 1.61
N THR A 185 -26.92 1.20 1.82
CA THR A 185 -25.96 2.30 1.87
C THR A 185 -25.10 2.21 3.13
N SER A 186 -23.79 2.18 2.94
CA SER A 186 -22.80 2.24 4.00
C SER A 186 -21.74 3.26 3.60
N LEU A 187 -21.41 4.18 4.51
CA LEU A 187 -20.34 5.14 4.29
C LEU A 187 -19.06 4.61 4.93
N HIS A 188 -18.07 4.31 4.10
CA HIS A 188 -16.74 3.92 4.56
C HIS A 188 -16.10 5.07 5.34
N TRP A 189 -15.32 4.79 6.38
CA TRP A 189 -14.64 5.82 7.18
C TRP A 189 -13.68 6.68 6.34
N GLY A 190 -13.08 6.08 5.30
CA GLY A 190 -12.27 6.73 4.26
C GLY A 190 -13.01 7.75 3.39
N THR A 191 -14.32 7.95 3.60
CA THR A 191 -15.12 8.99 2.93
C THR A 191 -14.76 10.39 3.44
N ASP A 192 -14.20 10.50 4.64
CA ASP A 192 -13.67 11.77 5.14
C ASP A 192 -12.56 12.29 4.21
N PRO A 193 -12.76 13.47 3.57
CA PRO A 193 -11.84 13.95 2.55
C PRO A 193 -10.42 14.19 3.06
N LEU A 194 -10.24 14.49 4.35
CA LEU A 194 -8.93 14.84 4.92
C LEU A 194 -7.92 13.68 4.90
N LEU A 195 -8.41 12.45 4.82
CA LEU A 195 -7.60 11.23 4.90
C LEU A 195 -6.73 11.00 3.65
N GLY A 196 -7.05 11.66 2.53
CA GLY A 196 -6.34 11.51 1.27
C GLY A 196 -5.30 12.60 0.96
N PHE A 197 -5.00 13.49 1.91
CA PHE A 197 -4.23 14.73 1.67
C PHE A 197 -3.01 14.85 2.57
N HIS A 198 -1.94 15.48 2.07
CA HIS A 198 -0.70 15.69 2.81
C HIS A 198 -0.76 16.99 3.61
N LEU A 199 -1.61 17.01 4.63
CA LEU A 199 -1.93 18.16 5.47
C LEU A 199 -0.75 18.69 6.31
N SER A 200 0.34 17.95 6.48
CA SER A 200 1.51 18.41 7.24
C SER A 200 2.03 19.77 6.75
N ALA A 201 2.03 19.98 5.43
CA ALA A 201 2.43 21.24 4.80
C ALA A 201 1.50 22.43 5.12
N ALA A 202 0.24 22.20 5.49
CA ALA A 202 -0.66 23.26 5.96
C ALA A 202 -0.19 23.87 7.29
N TYR A 203 0.48 23.05 8.13
CA TYR A 203 0.92 23.43 9.46
C TYR A 203 2.41 23.80 9.55
N CYS A 204 3.26 23.29 8.64
CA CYS A 204 4.70 23.58 8.63
C CYS A 204 5.03 24.99 8.12
N PRO A 205 5.98 25.72 8.74
CA PRO A 205 6.55 26.93 8.15
C PRO A 205 7.38 26.60 6.91
N LEU A 206 6.72 26.60 5.75
CA LEU A 206 7.37 26.45 4.46
C LEU A 206 8.00 27.76 3.98
N THR A 207 9.13 27.67 3.28
CA THR A 207 9.77 28.81 2.61
C THR A 207 8.93 29.27 1.41
N ASP A 208 9.07 30.53 1.00
CA ASP A 208 8.28 31.14 -0.09
C ASP A 208 8.37 30.40 -1.45
N GLY A 209 9.32 29.48 -1.62
CA GLY A 209 9.49 28.65 -2.82
C GLY A 209 8.98 27.20 -2.73
N SER A 210 8.46 26.76 -1.58
CA SER A 210 8.02 25.37 -1.37
C SER A 210 6.59 25.15 -1.89
N PRO A 211 6.32 24.24 -2.84
CA PRO A 211 4.96 23.95 -3.28
C PRO A 211 4.15 23.18 -2.21
N PRO A 212 2.89 23.52 -1.94
CA PRO A 212 2.19 24.75 -2.36
C PRO A 212 2.72 25.98 -1.59
N SER A 213 3.08 27.05 -2.31
CA SER A 213 3.78 28.20 -1.71
C SER A 213 2.92 28.90 -0.68
N ARG A 214 3.44 29.04 0.55
CA ARG A 214 2.83 29.86 1.60
C ARG A 214 2.96 31.34 1.26
N GLN A 215 1.88 32.10 1.38
CA GLN A 215 1.96 33.55 1.61
C GLN A 215 1.81 33.84 3.11
N GLY A 216 2.94 33.93 3.82
CA GLY A 216 3.03 34.53 5.16
C GLY A 216 2.70 33.61 6.35
N GLY A 217 3.38 33.88 7.48
CA GLY A 217 3.33 33.13 8.74
C GLY A 217 2.03 33.29 9.54
N ARG A 218 0.88 32.98 8.94
CA ARG A 218 -0.42 32.96 9.63
C ARG A 218 -0.49 31.76 10.58
N LYS A 219 -1.08 31.95 11.77
CA LYS A 219 -1.54 30.84 12.61
C LYS A 219 -2.53 30.00 11.79
N THR A 220 -2.36 28.67 11.79
CA THR A 220 -3.29 27.77 11.10
C THR A 220 -4.69 27.88 11.71
N SER A 221 -5.70 27.78 10.85
CA SER A 221 -7.13 27.81 11.20
C SER A 221 -7.87 26.80 10.32
N LEU A 222 -9.06 26.35 10.72
CA LEU A 222 -9.86 25.39 9.94
C LEU A 222 -10.07 25.81 8.48
N PRO A 223 -10.43 27.08 8.15
CA PRO A 223 -10.55 27.50 6.76
C PRO A 223 -9.25 27.37 5.97
N HIS A 224 -8.10 27.57 6.61
CA HIS A 224 -6.81 27.42 5.96
C HIS A 224 -6.53 25.95 5.61
N VAL A 225 -6.85 25.01 6.50
CA VAL A 225 -6.70 23.56 6.22
C VAL A 225 -7.58 23.14 5.04
N VAL A 226 -8.84 23.62 5.01
CA VAL A 226 -9.77 23.36 3.91
C VAL A 226 -9.24 23.93 2.59
N GLU A 227 -8.80 25.19 2.56
CA GLU A 227 -8.22 25.80 1.36
C GLU A 227 -6.92 25.12 0.91
N PHE A 228 -6.12 24.59 1.84
CA PHE A 228 -4.95 23.79 1.53
C PHE A 228 -5.32 22.51 0.79
N VAL A 229 -6.33 21.75 1.27
CA VAL A 229 -6.83 20.53 0.61
C VAL A 229 -7.27 20.83 -0.83
N HIS A 230 -8.02 21.92 -1.03
CA HIS A 230 -8.44 22.33 -2.37
C HIS A 230 -7.25 22.69 -3.28
N THR A 231 -6.24 23.35 -2.74
CA THR A 231 -5.01 23.70 -3.46
C THR A 231 -4.23 22.45 -3.87
N GLU A 232 -4.08 21.50 -2.96
CA GLU A 232 -3.43 20.22 -3.23
C GLU A 232 -4.20 19.41 -4.28
N PHE A 233 -5.53 19.35 -4.19
CA PHE A 233 -6.38 18.69 -5.19
C PHE A 233 -6.27 19.34 -6.57
N ALA A 234 -6.26 20.67 -6.64
CA ALA A 234 -6.07 21.40 -7.89
C ALA A 234 -4.68 21.14 -8.50
N THR A 235 -3.65 21.10 -7.66
CA THR A 235 -2.27 20.77 -8.06
C THR A 235 -2.15 19.35 -8.61
N TRP A 236 -2.78 18.38 -7.94
CA TRP A 236 -2.88 17.01 -8.42
C TRP A 236 -3.65 16.92 -9.74
N SER A 237 -4.78 17.61 -9.86
CA SER A 237 -5.61 17.63 -11.08
C SER A 237 -4.85 18.20 -12.28
N ASN A 238 -4.08 19.27 -12.08
CA ASN A 238 -3.18 19.84 -13.10
C ASN A 238 -2.12 18.80 -13.52
N SER A 239 -1.45 18.18 -12.55
CA SER A 239 -0.43 17.16 -12.81
C SER A 239 -0.99 15.95 -13.55
N PHE A 240 -2.22 15.53 -13.21
CA PHE A 240 -2.91 14.44 -13.89
C PHE A 240 -3.21 14.80 -15.36
N ARG A 241 -3.72 16.00 -15.64
CA ARG A 241 -3.93 16.49 -17.02
C ARG A 241 -2.64 16.45 -17.84
N ASP A 242 -1.53 16.95 -17.29
CA ASP A 242 -0.23 16.94 -17.98
C ASP A 242 0.23 15.52 -18.33
N ARG A 243 0.02 14.56 -17.41
CA ARG A 243 0.42 13.16 -17.61
C ARG A 243 -0.51 12.38 -18.54
N ALA A 244 -1.77 12.78 -18.64
CA ALA A 244 -2.77 12.16 -19.51
C ALA A 244 -2.42 12.26 -21.01
N ILE A 245 -1.57 13.20 -21.42
CA ILE A 245 -1.20 13.48 -22.83
C ILE A 245 -0.35 12.34 -23.47
N GLY A 246 0.09 11.33 -22.71
CA GLY A 246 0.65 10.12 -23.32
C GLY A 246 1.55 9.24 -22.46
N LYS A 247 1.59 9.41 -21.14
CA LYS A 247 2.49 8.66 -20.25
C LYS A 247 1.77 7.81 -19.19
N LEU A 248 0.44 7.73 -19.27
CA LEU A 248 -0.40 7.06 -18.28
C LEU A 248 -1.42 6.13 -18.96
N THR A 249 -1.62 4.94 -18.40
CA THR A 249 -2.73 4.04 -18.72
C THR A 249 -3.28 3.51 -17.39
N LEU A 250 -4.60 3.56 -17.24
CA LEU A 250 -5.36 3.13 -16.08
C LEU A 250 -6.31 2.02 -16.53
N ARG A 251 -6.21 0.84 -15.92
CA ARG A 251 -7.01 -0.34 -16.24
C ARG A 251 -7.87 -0.69 -15.06
N PHE A 252 -9.18 -0.83 -15.26
CA PHE A 252 -10.11 -1.11 -14.19
C PHE A 252 -10.71 -2.50 -14.35
N PHE A 253 -10.73 -3.26 -13.25
CA PHE A 253 -11.43 -4.52 -13.09
C PHE A 253 -12.29 -4.48 -11.84
N THR A 254 -13.54 -4.94 -11.92
CA THR A 254 -14.39 -5.07 -10.73
C THR A 254 -14.47 -6.55 -10.33
N GLY A 255 -14.00 -6.91 -9.14
CA GLY A 255 -14.07 -8.27 -8.61
C GLY A 255 -13.18 -8.48 -7.38
N GLU A 256 -13.17 -9.71 -6.88
CA GLU A 256 -12.33 -10.10 -5.74
C GLU A 256 -10.85 -10.16 -6.16
N ALA A 257 -9.97 -9.56 -5.36
CA ALA A 257 -8.58 -9.29 -5.71
C ALA A 257 -7.72 -10.57 -5.81
N LEU A 258 -7.93 -11.56 -4.94
CA LEU A 258 -7.18 -12.82 -5.00
C LEU A 258 -7.58 -13.65 -6.23
N ALA A 259 -8.88 -13.75 -6.51
CA ALA A 259 -9.41 -14.40 -7.70
C ALA A 259 -8.91 -13.72 -8.98
N PHE A 260 -8.90 -12.39 -9.01
CA PHE A 260 -8.30 -11.64 -10.11
C PHE A 260 -6.81 -11.94 -10.26
N SER A 261 -6.08 -11.99 -9.14
CA SER A 261 -4.65 -12.28 -9.15
C SER A 261 -4.36 -13.67 -9.70
N HIS A 262 -5.06 -14.71 -9.24
CA HIS A 262 -4.94 -16.07 -9.79
C HIS A 262 -5.35 -16.15 -11.27
N ALA A 263 -6.36 -15.37 -11.70
CA ALA A 263 -6.73 -15.29 -13.11
C ALA A 263 -5.59 -14.69 -13.96
N LEU A 264 -4.90 -13.66 -13.47
CA LEU A 264 -3.72 -13.09 -14.13
C LEU A 264 -2.56 -14.10 -14.20
N GLN A 265 -2.29 -14.82 -13.11
CA GLN A 265 -1.27 -15.88 -13.08
C GLN A 265 -1.57 -16.95 -14.14
N HIS A 266 -2.80 -17.47 -14.16
CA HIS A 266 -3.21 -18.48 -15.12
C HIS A 266 -3.08 -17.99 -16.57
N ARG A 267 -3.44 -16.73 -16.84
CA ARG A 267 -3.30 -16.11 -18.17
C ARG A 267 -1.83 -15.96 -18.59
N SER A 268 -0.96 -15.63 -17.64
CA SER A 268 0.50 -15.56 -17.85
C SER A 268 1.05 -16.93 -18.25
N ALA A 269 0.72 -17.97 -17.47
CA ALA A 269 1.20 -19.33 -17.69
C ALA A 269 0.67 -19.99 -18.97
N THR A 270 -0.56 -19.65 -19.38
CA THR A 270 -1.21 -20.23 -20.57
C THR A 270 -0.90 -19.49 -21.88
N GLY A 271 0.00 -18.50 -21.86
CA GLY A 271 0.59 -17.93 -23.07
C GLY A 271 -0.37 -17.08 -23.90
N GLY A 272 -1.20 -16.24 -23.25
CA GLY A 272 -1.97 -15.22 -23.97
C GLY A 272 -1.04 -14.22 -24.65
N PHE A 273 -0.67 -14.46 -25.92
CA PHE A 273 0.24 -13.63 -26.70
C PHE A 273 -0.08 -12.14 -26.55
N GLY A 274 0.76 -11.44 -25.78
CA GLY A 274 0.67 -10.01 -25.62
C GLY A 274 1.07 -9.32 -26.91
N HIS A 275 0.11 -8.94 -27.75
CA HIS A 275 0.36 -7.93 -28.78
C HIS A 275 0.66 -6.60 -28.10
N ALA A 276 1.44 -5.72 -28.74
CA ALA A 276 1.63 -4.35 -28.28
C ALA A 276 0.27 -3.71 -27.93
N GLY A 277 0.03 -3.46 -26.64
CA GLY A 277 -1.28 -3.04 -26.11
C GLY A 277 -2.00 -4.04 -25.20
N SER A 278 -1.48 -5.24 -24.98
CA SER A 278 -2.01 -6.22 -24.02
C SER A 278 -1.91 -5.74 -22.57
N ALA A 279 -2.72 -6.33 -21.69
CA ALA A 279 -2.65 -6.03 -20.25
C ALA A 279 -1.38 -6.65 -19.64
N PRO A 280 -0.71 -5.97 -18.68
CA PRO A 280 0.41 -6.55 -17.98
C PRO A 280 -0.04 -7.73 -17.09
N TYR A 281 0.79 -8.76 -17.02
CA TYR A 281 0.61 -9.90 -16.09
C TYR A 281 1.65 -9.91 -14.96
N THR A 282 2.61 -8.99 -15.03
CA THR A 282 3.70 -8.79 -14.07
C THR A 282 3.80 -7.31 -13.73
N PHE A 283 4.08 -6.97 -12.48
CA PHE A 283 4.03 -5.62 -11.95
C PHE A 283 5.28 -5.30 -11.14
N THR A 284 5.84 -4.10 -11.33
CA THR A 284 6.96 -3.61 -10.51
C THR A 284 6.49 -3.13 -9.15
N VAL A 285 5.24 -2.70 -9.02
CA VAL A 285 4.64 -2.29 -7.75
C VAL A 285 3.28 -2.95 -7.62
N ILE A 286 3.07 -3.63 -6.49
CA ILE A 286 1.76 -4.14 -6.09
C ILE A 286 1.43 -3.48 -4.75
N ASP A 287 0.35 -2.72 -4.71
CA ASP A 287 -0.17 -2.15 -3.47
C ASP A 287 -1.50 -2.84 -3.17
N THR A 288 -1.57 -3.52 -2.03
CA THR A 288 -2.77 -4.24 -1.60
C THR A 288 -3.58 -3.45 -0.58
N SER A 289 -3.11 -2.26 -0.18
CA SER A 289 -3.64 -1.51 0.96
C SER A 289 -3.85 -2.44 2.16
N ASN A 290 -5.01 -2.35 2.80
CA ASN A 290 -5.40 -3.12 3.97
C ASN A 290 -6.05 -4.48 3.69
N LEU A 291 -5.96 -5.01 2.46
CA LEU A 291 -6.53 -6.32 2.13
C LEU A 291 -5.97 -7.45 3.01
N ILE A 292 -4.77 -7.28 3.56
CA ILE A 292 -4.15 -8.24 4.47
C ILE A 292 -4.99 -8.47 5.74
N ASP A 293 -5.70 -7.45 6.24
CA ASP A 293 -6.60 -7.56 7.40
C ASP A 293 -7.84 -8.43 7.10
N HIS A 294 -8.23 -8.52 5.83
CA HIS A 294 -9.46 -9.17 5.38
C HIS A 294 -9.20 -10.57 4.80
N ALA A 295 -8.15 -10.71 4.01
CA ALA A 295 -7.79 -11.94 3.31
C ALA A 295 -6.78 -12.80 4.09
N GLY A 296 -6.05 -12.22 5.02
CA GLY A 296 -4.90 -12.83 5.68
C GLY A 296 -3.64 -12.81 4.82
N ALA A 297 -2.48 -12.70 5.46
CA ALA A 297 -1.19 -12.53 4.79
C ALA A 297 -0.85 -13.68 3.83
N LEU A 298 -1.05 -14.93 4.25
CA LEU A 298 -0.67 -16.08 3.42
C LEU A 298 -1.47 -16.14 2.12
N ASN A 299 -2.80 -15.96 2.18
CA ASN A 299 -3.65 -15.95 0.98
C ASN A 299 -3.28 -14.79 0.05
N LEU A 300 -3.04 -13.61 0.62
CA LEU A 300 -2.69 -12.43 -0.13
C LEU A 300 -1.33 -12.56 -0.82
N LEU A 301 -0.29 -12.93 -0.08
CA LEU A 301 1.08 -13.05 -0.59
C LEU A 301 1.21 -14.18 -1.62
N THR A 302 0.52 -15.31 -1.43
CA THR A 302 0.53 -16.40 -2.44
C THR A 302 -0.17 -16.00 -3.73
N ALA A 303 -1.23 -15.20 -3.65
CA ALA A 303 -1.93 -14.68 -4.83
C ALA A 303 -1.14 -13.58 -5.56
N THR A 304 -0.37 -12.76 -4.84
CA THR A 304 0.27 -11.55 -5.41
C THR A 304 1.76 -11.71 -5.71
N SER A 305 2.50 -12.54 -4.96
CA SER A 305 3.93 -12.80 -5.18
C SER A 305 4.27 -13.18 -6.63
N PRO A 306 3.53 -14.10 -7.30
CA PRO A 306 3.84 -14.48 -8.67
C PRO A 306 3.61 -13.38 -9.71
N LEU A 307 2.83 -12.35 -9.36
CA LEU A 307 2.59 -11.19 -10.21
C LEU A 307 3.67 -10.12 -10.04
N LEU A 308 4.51 -10.21 -9.01
CA LEU A 308 5.60 -9.25 -8.79
C LEU A 308 6.73 -9.52 -9.80
N ALA A 309 7.25 -8.47 -10.43
CA ALA A 309 8.32 -8.57 -11.40
C ALA A 309 9.62 -9.11 -10.78
N GLU A 310 10.43 -9.80 -11.57
CA GLU A 310 11.78 -10.23 -11.23
C GLU A 310 12.77 -9.06 -11.35
N ASP A 311 12.59 -8.07 -10.49
CA ASP A 311 13.42 -6.87 -10.43
C ASP A 311 13.68 -6.51 -8.96
N THR A 312 14.92 -6.19 -8.63
CA THR A 312 15.33 -5.67 -7.31
C THR A 312 14.56 -4.41 -6.89
N ALA A 313 14.14 -3.59 -7.86
CA ALA A 313 13.33 -2.41 -7.61
C ALA A 313 11.86 -2.77 -7.32
N ALA A 314 11.40 -3.98 -7.65
CA ALA A 314 10.01 -4.36 -7.47
C ALA A 314 9.62 -4.44 -5.99
N SER A 315 8.42 -3.96 -5.64
CA SER A 315 7.92 -3.93 -4.26
C SER A 315 6.46 -4.36 -4.19
N LEU A 316 6.13 -5.12 -3.17
CA LEU A 316 4.76 -5.43 -2.78
C LEU A 316 4.49 -4.78 -1.41
N TYR A 317 3.46 -3.95 -1.34
CA TYR A 317 3.07 -3.22 -0.13
C TYR A 317 1.81 -3.83 0.46
N THR A 318 1.85 -4.13 1.77
CA THR A 318 0.68 -4.54 2.57
C THR A 318 0.56 -3.66 3.80
N GLU A 319 -0.64 -3.36 4.25
CA GLU A 319 -0.84 -2.51 5.44
C GLU A 319 -1.83 -3.15 6.43
N ILE A 320 -1.47 -3.24 7.71
CA ILE A 320 -2.34 -3.82 8.74
C ILE A 320 -2.93 -2.68 9.56
N LEU A 321 -4.22 -2.38 9.40
CA LEU A 321 -4.91 -1.32 10.14
C LEU A 321 -5.50 -1.82 11.47
N VAL A 322 -5.70 -3.11 11.64
CA VAL A 322 -6.25 -3.65 12.89
C VAL A 322 -5.14 -4.34 13.66
N ARG A 323 -4.73 -3.78 14.79
CA ARG A 323 -3.78 -4.44 15.69
C ARG A 323 -4.45 -5.66 16.31
N GLN A 324 -3.98 -6.84 15.90
CA GLN A 324 -4.46 -8.13 16.40
C GLN A 324 -3.59 -8.70 17.53
N THR A 325 -2.38 -8.16 17.75
CA THR A 325 -1.41 -8.67 18.73
C THR A 325 -0.88 -7.58 19.66
N GLU A 326 -0.38 -7.98 20.83
CA GLU A 326 0.11 -7.05 21.86
C GLU A 326 1.54 -6.57 21.55
N SER A 327 2.33 -7.33 20.80
CA SER A 327 3.68 -6.93 20.38
C SER A 327 3.95 -7.12 18.88
N HIS A 328 4.95 -6.41 18.36
CA HIS A 328 5.44 -6.62 16.98
C HIS A 328 6.08 -8.00 16.80
N GLN A 329 6.65 -8.56 17.86
CA GLN A 329 7.21 -9.90 17.83
C GLN A 329 6.10 -10.94 17.65
N GLU A 330 5.02 -10.82 18.43
CA GLU A 330 3.83 -11.67 18.24
C GLU A 330 3.19 -11.48 16.86
N LEU A 331 3.18 -10.25 16.34
CA LEU A 331 2.70 -10.01 14.98
C LEU A 331 3.57 -10.76 13.98
N ALA A 332 4.89 -10.62 14.05
CA ALA A 332 5.83 -11.32 13.19
C ALA A 332 5.67 -12.85 13.27
N ASP A 333 5.50 -13.38 14.48
CA ASP A 333 5.36 -14.82 14.74
C ASP A 333 4.02 -15.38 14.26
N SER A 334 2.97 -14.56 14.22
CA SER A 334 1.62 -14.97 13.82
C SER A 334 1.26 -14.64 12.37
N LEU A 335 1.90 -13.62 11.76
CA LEU A 335 1.52 -13.06 10.46
C LEU A 335 1.47 -14.11 9.36
N LEU A 336 2.48 -14.99 9.32
CA LEU A 336 2.59 -16.06 8.32
C LEU A 336 2.23 -17.44 8.88
N PHE A 337 1.60 -17.50 10.07
CA PHE A 337 1.23 -18.74 10.76
C PHE A 337 2.41 -19.72 10.92
N GLY A 338 3.60 -19.19 11.18
CA GLY A 338 4.84 -19.93 11.26
C GLY A 338 6.04 -18.99 11.40
N HIS A 339 7.24 -19.56 11.53
CA HIS A 339 8.46 -18.78 11.67
C HIS A 339 8.66 -17.86 10.44
N LEU A 340 8.60 -16.55 10.67
CA LEU A 340 8.52 -15.53 9.62
C LEU A 340 9.64 -15.66 8.57
N PRO A 341 10.94 -15.79 8.93
CA PRO A 341 12.01 -16.04 7.95
C PRO A 341 11.77 -17.27 7.08
N THR A 342 11.31 -18.37 7.66
CA THR A 342 11.10 -19.64 6.96
C THR A 342 9.96 -19.54 5.94
N ILE A 343 8.82 -18.97 6.35
CA ILE A 343 7.69 -18.84 5.42
C ILE A 343 7.96 -17.77 4.36
N SER A 344 8.64 -16.68 4.72
CA SER A 344 9.14 -15.67 3.78
C SER A 344 10.00 -16.30 2.68
N LEU A 345 10.95 -17.16 3.07
CA LEU A 345 11.78 -17.92 2.13
C LEU A 345 10.94 -18.78 1.18
N LEU A 346 9.97 -19.53 1.71
CA LEU A 346 9.10 -20.40 0.91
C LEU A 346 8.22 -19.62 -0.08
N LEU A 347 7.84 -18.39 0.26
CA LEU A 347 7.07 -17.49 -0.61
C LEU A 347 7.94 -16.75 -1.63
N GLY A 348 9.27 -16.84 -1.50
CA GLY A 348 10.23 -16.06 -2.30
C GLY A 348 10.17 -14.56 -2.01
N LEU A 349 9.60 -14.17 -0.87
CA LEU A 349 9.39 -12.78 -0.46
C LEU A 349 9.98 -12.55 0.92
N PHE A 350 10.74 -11.47 1.12
CA PHE A 350 11.21 -11.07 2.44
C PHE A 350 10.62 -9.71 2.86
N PRO A 351 10.18 -9.56 4.12
CA PRO A 351 9.71 -8.30 4.66
C PRO A 351 10.90 -7.37 4.93
N ALA A 352 11.17 -6.41 4.05
CA ALA A 352 12.36 -5.56 4.08
C ALA A 352 12.52 -4.84 5.43
N ASP A 353 11.44 -4.37 6.02
CA ASP A 353 11.45 -3.61 7.28
C ASP A 353 11.89 -4.49 8.46
N TYR A 354 11.53 -5.77 8.46
CA TYR A 354 11.96 -6.75 9.47
C TYR A 354 13.46 -7.01 9.40
N TRP A 355 14.00 -7.22 8.19
CA TRP A 355 15.40 -7.60 7.99
C TRP A 355 16.38 -6.43 8.09
N THR A 356 15.94 -5.24 7.68
CA THR A 356 16.79 -4.03 7.74
C THR A 356 16.70 -3.31 9.08
N ASN A 357 15.75 -3.69 9.94
CA ASN A 357 15.38 -2.95 11.14
C ASN A 357 15.13 -1.45 10.84
N THR A 358 14.63 -1.15 9.64
CA THR A 358 14.25 0.21 9.23
C THR A 358 12.74 0.35 9.23
N SER A 359 12.27 1.58 9.43
CA SER A 359 10.85 1.92 9.38
C SER A 359 10.68 3.23 8.61
N PRO A 360 9.75 3.30 7.65
CA PRO A 360 9.37 4.56 7.02
C PRO A 360 8.47 5.42 7.93
N VAL A 361 8.02 4.88 9.09
CA VAL A 361 7.10 5.53 10.03
C VAL A 361 7.78 5.77 11.38
N SER A 362 7.49 6.91 12.01
CA SER A 362 7.99 7.31 13.33
C SER A 362 7.43 6.43 14.46
N ILE A 363 8.31 6.03 15.39
CA ILE A 363 7.98 5.18 16.57
C ILE A 363 6.94 5.86 17.48
N PHE A 364 6.92 7.19 17.52
CA PHE A 364 5.95 7.94 18.33
C PHE A 364 4.53 7.82 17.76
N ASP A 365 4.41 7.85 16.43
CA ASP A 365 3.11 7.77 15.74
C ASP A 365 2.55 6.35 15.79
N GLU A 366 3.42 5.34 15.84
CA GLU A 366 3.06 3.95 16.05
C GLU A 366 2.47 3.67 17.44
N PHE A 367 3.10 4.23 18.49
CA PHE A 367 2.64 4.06 19.87
C PHE A 367 1.25 4.66 20.11
N ILE A 368 0.98 5.84 19.56
CA ILE A 368 -0.30 6.54 19.76
C ILE A 368 -1.43 5.96 18.92
N ASN A 369 -1.14 5.52 17.70
CA ASN A 369 -2.19 5.14 16.76
C ASN A 369 -2.67 3.69 16.87
N GLY A 370 -1.85 2.78 17.43
CA GLY A 370 -2.19 1.36 17.50
C GLY A 370 -2.42 0.70 16.12
N TYR A 371 -2.00 1.34 15.02
CA TYR A 371 -1.98 0.75 13.68
C TYR A 371 -0.68 -0.04 13.48
N CYS A 372 -0.74 -1.14 12.72
CA CYS A 372 0.45 -1.86 12.31
C CYS A 372 1.00 -1.29 10.98
N ARG A 373 2.32 -1.44 10.79
CA ARG A 373 3.08 -0.76 9.74
C ARG A 373 2.66 -1.20 8.33
N PRO A 374 2.76 -0.32 7.31
CA PRO A 374 2.95 -0.79 5.94
C PRO A 374 4.23 -1.65 5.91
N VAL A 375 4.10 -2.90 5.45
CA VAL A 375 5.22 -3.82 5.27
C VAL A 375 5.61 -3.81 3.81
N THR A 376 6.89 -3.54 3.54
CA THR A 376 7.45 -3.66 2.20
C THR A 376 7.99 -5.07 1.99
N TRP A 377 7.38 -5.82 1.08
CA TRP A 377 7.84 -7.14 0.67
C TRP A 377 8.66 -7.05 -0.60
N LYS A 378 9.84 -7.67 -0.59
CA LYS A 378 10.77 -7.71 -1.71
C LYS A 378 10.99 -9.15 -2.15
N ARG A 379 11.16 -9.35 -3.46
CA ARG A 379 11.53 -10.66 -3.99
C ARG A 379 13.00 -10.94 -3.67
N SER A 380 13.31 -12.16 -3.27
CA SER A 380 14.69 -12.59 -3.12
C SER A 380 15.43 -12.49 -4.47
N PRO A 381 16.65 -11.92 -4.54
CA PRO A 381 17.41 -11.93 -5.78
C PRO A 381 17.69 -13.38 -6.18
N HIS A 382 17.13 -13.81 -7.31
CA HIS A 382 17.40 -15.13 -7.90
C HIS A 382 18.29 -14.93 -9.15
N PRO A 383 19.38 -15.69 -9.32
CA PRO A 383 20.07 -15.81 -10.61
C PRO A 383 19.15 -16.51 -11.64
N GLN A 384 19.01 -15.97 -12.85
CA GLN A 384 18.09 -16.45 -13.90
C GLN A 384 17.97 -17.99 -14.03
N PRO A 385 16.75 -18.59 -14.03
CA PRO A 385 16.59 -20.03 -14.19
C PRO A 385 16.68 -20.47 -15.67
N HIS A 386 17.39 -21.56 -15.94
CA HIS A 386 17.34 -22.29 -17.21
C HIS A 386 15.93 -22.85 -17.51
N PRO A 387 15.55 -23.05 -18.79
CA PRO A 387 14.18 -23.44 -19.14
C PRO A 387 13.79 -24.82 -18.60
N PRO A 388 12.53 -25.01 -18.17
CA PRO A 388 12.08 -26.22 -17.48
C PRO A 388 12.00 -27.44 -18.41
N ARG A 389 12.52 -28.59 -17.97
CA ARG A 389 12.33 -29.88 -18.64
C ARG A 389 10.93 -30.46 -18.36
N PRO A 390 10.36 -31.29 -19.27
CA PRO A 390 9.00 -31.79 -19.14
C PRO A 390 8.86 -32.77 -17.96
N LEU A 391 7.85 -32.55 -17.12
CA LEU A 391 7.52 -33.39 -15.97
C LEU A 391 6.77 -34.66 -16.41
N SER A 392 7.41 -35.83 -16.27
CA SER A 392 6.73 -37.12 -16.27
C SER A 392 7.04 -37.89 -14.99
N ARG A 393 5.98 -38.22 -14.25
CA ARG A 393 5.87 -38.96 -12.98
C ARG A 393 6.11 -38.16 -11.70
N VAL A 394 5.11 -38.23 -10.81
CA VAL A 394 5.10 -37.72 -9.44
C VAL A 394 6.31 -38.29 -8.69
N GLN A 395 7.29 -37.43 -8.40
CA GLN A 395 8.37 -37.68 -7.45
C GLN A 395 8.05 -36.97 -6.12
N PRO A 396 8.55 -37.46 -4.98
CA PRO A 396 8.52 -36.71 -3.73
C PRO A 396 9.21 -35.35 -3.94
N LEU A 397 8.74 -34.33 -3.22
CA LEU A 397 9.21 -32.94 -3.32
C LEU A 397 10.74 -32.88 -3.28
N ARG A 398 11.38 -32.83 -4.45
CA ARG A 398 12.80 -32.51 -4.59
C ARG A 398 12.86 -31.02 -4.80
N MET A 399 13.26 -30.30 -3.77
CA MET A 399 13.70 -28.92 -3.92
C MET A 399 14.97 -28.94 -4.76
N ASP A 400 14.94 -28.23 -5.88
CA ASP A 400 16.07 -28.09 -6.79
C ASP A 400 17.21 -27.38 -6.05
N GLU A 401 18.30 -28.12 -5.79
CA GLU A 401 19.45 -27.64 -5.02
C GLU A 401 20.08 -26.40 -5.64
N ASP A 402 19.95 -26.20 -6.95
CA ASP A 402 20.57 -25.09 -7.70
C ASP A 402 19.74 -23.78 -7.69
N SER A 403 18.45 -23.83 -7.31
CA SER A 403 17.56 -22.65 -7.25
C SER A 403 17.50 -22.02 -5.85
N LEU A 404 17.93 -22.75 -4.81
CA LEU A 404 17.87 -22.36 -3.39
C LEU A 404 19.25 -21.98 -2.80
N THR A 405 20.32 -22.01 -3.62
CA THR A 405 21.67 -22.32 -3.12
C THR A 405 22.46 -21.14 -2.59
N GLU A 406 22.25 -19.90 -3.04
CA GLU A 406 23.35 -18.94 -2.87
C GLU A 406 23.33 -18.09 -1.59
N VAL A 407 22.25 -18.02 -0.82
CA VAL A 407 22.26 -17.25 0.46
C VAL A 407 21.50 -17.92 1.62
N LEU A 408 20.44 -18.69 1.35
CA LEU A 408 19.43 -19.00 2.39
C LEU A 408 19.41 -20.47 2.85
N PHE A 409 20.19 -21.35 2.22
CA PHE A 409 20.22 -22.79 2.56
C PHE A 409 20.89 -23.06 3.92
N GLN A 410 21.94 -22.30 4.24
CA GLN A 410 22.60 -22.40 5.55
C GLN A 410 21.65 -21.97 6.67
N GLU A 411 20.95 -20.84 6.49
CA GLU A 411 19.98 -20.34 7.46
C GLU A 411 18.79 -21.29 7.61
N LEU A 412 18.25 -21.82 6.50
CA LEU A 412 17.20 -22.83 6.52
C LEU A 412 17.64 -24.09 7.28
N PHE A 413 18.84 -24.61 7.03
CA PHE A 413 19.35 -25.78 7.76
C PHE A 413 19.64 -25.50 9.23
N VAL A 414 20.11 -24.30 9.57
CA VAL A 414 20.26 -23.87 10.96
C VAL A 414 18.90 -23.81 11.65
N TYR A 415 17.89 -23.20 11.05
CA TYR A 415 16.55 -23.16 11.62
C TYR A 415 15.92 -24.55 11.72
N MET A 416 16.01 -25.37 10.67
CA MET A 416 15.52 -26.75 10.72
C MET A 416 16.22 -27.58 11.82
N HIS A 417 17.51 -27.32 12.08
CA HIS A 417 18.27 -27.98 13.14
C HIS A 417 17.83 -27.49 14.53
N LEU A 418 17.72 -26.17 14.72
CA LEU A 418 17.26 -25.55 15.97
C LEU A 418 15.84 -25.99 16.34
N PHE A 419 14.96 -26.16 15.36
CA PHE A 419 13.59 -26.63 15.57
C PHE A 419 13.45 -28.17 15.59
N GLY A 420 14.56 -28.91 15.49
CA GLY A 420 14.58 -30.37 15.55
C GLY A 420 13.89 -31.07 14.37
N VAL A 421 13.63 -30.35 13.27
CA VAL A 421 12.92 -30.85 12.09
C VAL A 421 13.86 -31.64 11.17
N PHE A 422 15.06 -31.09 10.92
CA PHE A 422 16.07 -31.70 10.06
C PHE A 422 17.45 -31.15 10.45
N SER A 423 18.51 -31.93 10.35
CA SER A 423 19.86 -31.44 10.65
C SER A 423 20.84 -32.03 9.67
N VAL A 424 21.70 -31.17 9.13
CA VAL A 424 22.85 -31.61 8.32
C VAL A 424 24.01 -32.00 9.24
N ASP A 425 24.87 -32.89 8.76
CA ASP A 425 25.95 -33.45 9.59
C ASP A 425 26.92 -32.39 10.14
N THR A 426 27.08 -31.26 9.44
CA THR A 426 27.87 -30.12 9.92
C THR A 426 27.31 -29.50 11.20
N LEU A 427 25.98 -29.46 11.37
CA LEU A 427 25.31 -28.94 12.57
C LEU A 427 25.12 -30.00 13.67
N ARG A 428 25.24 -31.28 13.32
CA ARG A 428 25.19 -32.39 14.29
C ARG A 428 26.52 -32.63 15.00
N LYS A 429 27.63 -32.17 14.43
CA LYS A 429 28.95 -32.27 15.03
C LYS A 429 29.07 -31.17 16.08
N GLU A 430 29.45 -31.53 17.31
CA GLU A 430 29.88 -30.54 18.29
C GLU A 430 31.01 -29.71 17.66
N VAL A 431 30.78 -28.41 17.49
CA VAL A 431 31.80 -27.50 16.98
C VAL A 431 32.94 -27.50 17.99
N TYR A 432 34.08 -28.08 17.62
CA TYR A 432 35.30 -27.98 18.40
C TYR A 432 35.72 -26.50 18.39
N ASN A 433 35.36 -25.78 19.45
CA ASN A 433 35.67 -24.38 19.65
C ASN A 433 37.07 -24.28 20.28
N PRO A 434 38.14 -23.92 19.53
CA PRO A 434 39.50 -23.90 20.07
C PRO A 434 39.70 -22.77 21.10
N GLY A 435 38.73 -21.86 21.23
CA GLY A 435 38.73 -20.72 22.14
C GLY A 435 37.71 -20.80 23.28
N ALA A 436 37.03 -21.94 23.48
CA ALA A 436 36.19 -22.14 24.67
C ALA A 436 37.06 -22.43 25.91
N SER A 437 37.94 -21.51 26.28
CA SER A 437 38.38 -21.41 27.66
C SER A 437 37.16 -20.98 28.49
N SER A 438 36.93 -21.71 29.57
CA SER A 438 35.79 -21.70 30.49
C SER A 438 35.51 -20.40 31.25
N ASP A 439 36.05 -19.26 30.83
CA ASP A 439 35.91 -18.01 31.58
C ASP A 439 34.75 -17.18 31.04
N ALA A 440 33.55 -17.49 31.56
CA ALA A 440 32.33 -16.69 31.37
C ALA A 440 32.47 -15.21 31.80
N GLN A 441 33.58 -14.86 32.43
CA GLN A 441 33.91 -13.54 32.97
C GLN A 441 34.18 -12.48 31.90
N ASP A 442 34.60 -12.89 30.70
CA ASP A 442 34.91 -11.97 29.58
C ASP A 442 33.79 -11.89 28.52
N SER A 443 32.68 -12.60 28.71
CA SER A 443 31.53 -12.55 27.80
C SER A 443 30.72 -11.25 27.96
N LEU A 444 30.02 -10.83 26.90
CA LEU A 444 29.10 -9.68 26.92
C LEU A 444 28.05 -9.77 28.04
N LEU A 445 27.70 -10.99 28.48
CA LEU A 445 26.76 -11.24 29.58
C LEU A 445 27.28 -10.77 30.94
N ALA A 446 28.59 -10.57 31.10
CA ALA A 446 29.23 -10.13 32.35
C ALA A 446 29.40 -8.59 32.44
N TRP A 447 29.06 -7.84 31.39
CA TRP A 447 29.24 -6.40 31.32
C TRP A 447 28.15 -5.68 32.11
N LYS A 448 28.54 -4.97 33.18
CA LYS A 448 27.61 -4.32 34.12
C LYS A 448 26.85 -3.13 33.52
N ASP A 449 27.40 -2.50 32.49
CA ASP A 449 26.86 -1.29 31.85
C ASP A 449 26.78 -1.48 30.31
N LEU A 450 25.99 -2.45 29.85
CA LEU A 450 25.77 -2.66 28.42
C LEU A 450 24.81 -1.58 27.87
N PRO A 451 25.23 -0.74 26.91
CA PRO A 451 24.32 0.23 26.30
C PRO A 451 23.20 -0.49 25.54
N SER A 452 22.03 0.13 25.44
CA SER A 452 20.86 -0.42 24.75
C SER A 452 21.09 -0.69 23.26
N THR A 453 22.20 -0.20 22.70
CA THR A 453 22.62 -0.48 21.32
C THR A 453 24.14 -0.41 21.22
N VAL A 454 24.75 -1.42 20.59
CA VAL A 454 26.18 -1.44 20.26
C VAL A 454 26.29 -1.49 18.73
N SER A 455 26.97 -0.51 18.12
CA SER A 455 27.30 -0.53 16.70
C SER A 455 28.74 -1.00 16.53
N VAL A 456 28.93 -2.11 15.82
CA VAL A 456 30.26 -2.62 15.47
C VAL A 456 30.50 -2.29 14.00
N THR A 457 31.45 -1.40 13.73
CA THR A 457 31.89 -1.09 12.36
C THR A 457 33.18 -1.85 12.06
N LEU A 458 33.09 -2.89 11.23
CA LEU A 458 34.25 -3.64 10.74
C LEU A 458 34.87 -2.90 9.55
N LYS A 459 36.09 -2.42 9.71
CA LYS A 459 36.87 -1.81 8.62
C LYS A 459 37.81 -2.85 8.04
N VAL A 460 37.42 -3.45 6.94
CA VAL A 460 38.25 -4.45 6.23
C VAL A 460 38.94 -3.77 5.05
N LEU A 461 40.25 -3.98 4.91
CA LEU A 461 41.01 -3.48 3.75
C LEU A 461 40.57 -4.23 2.50
N ARG A 462 40.43 -3.50 1.39
CA ARG A 462 39.88 -4.04 0.13
C ARG A 462 40.66 -5.24 -0.42
N GLU A 463 41.97 -5.25 -0.21
CA GLU A 463 42.86 -6.36 -0.57
C GLU A 463 42.53 -7.67 0.17
N ASN A 464 41.98 -7.59 1.39
CA ASN A 464 41.63 -8.77 2.21
C ASN A 464 40.26 -9.36 1.84
N VAL A 465 39.49 -8.68 0.98
CA VAL A 465 38.23 -9.18 0.42
C VAL A 465 38.32 -9.36 -1.10
N ALA A 466 39.52 -9.30 -1.67
CA ALA A 466 39.77 -9.46 -3.09
C ALA A 466 39.20 -10.79 -3.63
N ILE A 467 39.20 -11.85 -2.82
CA ILE A 467 38.58 -13.14 -3.16
C ILE A 467 37.07 -13.06 -3.46
N PHE A 468 36.35 -12.09 -2.89
CA PHE A 468 34.93 -11.84 -3.17
C PHE A 468 34.68 -10.86 -4.32
N ILE A 469 35.75 -10.22 -4.82
CA ILE A 469 35.68 -9.16 -5.82
C ILE A 469 36.24 -9.65 -7.17
N ASP A 470 37.29 -10.46 -7.13
CA ASP A 470 38.09 -10.84 -8.28
C ASP A 470 37.84 -12.29 -8.73
N GLU A 471 37.26 -13.16 -7.89
CA GLU A 471 36.87 -14.53 -8.27
C GLU A 471 35.35 -14.68 -8.48
N ASP A 472 34.97 -15.67 -9.29
CA ASP A 472 33.56 -16.02 -9.56
C ASP A 472 32.88 -16.49 -8.26
N SER A 473 31.74 -15.89 -7.91
CA SER A 473 31.06 -16.08 -6.62
C SER A 473 30.62 -17.53 -6.39
N THR A 474 30.54 -18.33 -7.45
CA THR A 474 30.23 -19.76 -7.39
C THR A 474 31.39 -20.62 -6.87
N ASN A 475 32.64 -20.13 -6.94
CA ASN A 475 33.83 -20.87 -6.50
C ASN A 475 34.21 -20.58 -5.04
N VAL A 476 33.73 -19.48 -4.49
CA VAL A 476 34.03 -19.00 -3.13
C VAL A 476 32.75 -19.14 -2.32
N GLY A 477 32.47 -20.34 -1.80
CA GLY A 477 31.31 -20.56 -0.94
C GLY A 477 31.25 -19.56 0.21
N THR A 478 30.05 -19.33 0.77
CA THR A 478 29.82 -18.32 1.81
C THR A 478 30.73 -18.55 3.03
N VAL A 479 31.74 -17.69 3.20
CA VAL A 479 32.69 -17.78 4.31
C VAL A 479 32.01 -17.28 5.58
N PRO A 480 31.91 -18.10 6.65
CA PRO A 480 31.38 -17.62 7.92
C PRO A 480 32.34 -16.59 8.51
N VAL A 481 31.83 -15.38 8.80
CA VAL A 481 32.56 -14.40 9.58
C VAL A 481 32.44 -14.78 11.05
N LEU A 482 33.49 -15.42 11.58
CA LEU A 482 33.59 -15.72 13.01
C LEU A 482 34.31 -14.57 13.72
N CYS A 483 33.56 -13.73 14.44
CA CYS A 483 34.11 -12.66 15.26
C CYS A 483 34.18 -13.10 16.73
N SER A 484 35.35 -13.06 17.35
CA SER A 484 35.48 -13.07 18.82
C SER A 484 35.75 -11.66 19.32
N LEU A 485 35.04 -11.26 20.38
CA LEU A 485 35.26 -9.98 21.07
C LEU A 485 35.87 -10.30 22.43
N GLU A 486 37.15 -9.99 22.61
CA GLU A 486 37.87 -10.26 23.86
C GLU A 486 38.27 -8.93 24.53
N ASN A 487 38.07 -8.83 25.85
CA ASN A 487 38.48 -7.66 26.61
C ASN A 487 39.87 -7.88 27.22
N SER A 488 40.94 -7.56 26.49
CA SER A 488 42.28 -7.65 27.07
C SER A 488 43.30 -6.73 26.40
N ARG A 489 44.05 -5.99 27.24
CA ARG A 489 45.23 -5.19 26.84
C ARG A 489 46.47 -6.05 26.55
N THR A 490 46.32 -7.38 26.52
CA THR A 490 47.41 -8.34 26.34
C THR A 490 46.94 -9.53 25.50
N SER A 491 46.59 -9.31 24.24
CA SER A 491 46.44 -10.43 23.31
C SER A 491 47.82 -10.87 22.82
N THR A 492 48.16 -12.14 23.07
CA THR A 492 49.34 -12.82 22.52
C THR A 492 48.89 -13.86 21.48
N MET A 493 48.09 -13.46 20.50
CA MET A 493 47.84 -14.34 19.36
C MET A 493 49.04 -14.38 18.42
N ARG A 494 49.56 -15.58 18.17
CA ARG A 494 50.48 -15.85 17.05
C ARG A 494 49.73 -15.69 15.72
N PRO A 495 50.43 -15.28 14.63
CA PRO A 495 49.80 -15.16 13.32
C PRO A 495 49.35 -16.54 12.83
N TRP A 496 48.06 -16.66 12.48
CA TRP A 496 47.56 -17.81 11.73
C TRP A 496 47.95 -17.60 10.26
N LEU A 497 48.72 -18.55 9.71
CA LEU A 497 49.14 -18.61 8.31
C LEU A 497 47.99 -19.14 7.43
N ASN A 498 47.92 -18.55 6.23
CA ASN A 498 47.15 -18.86 5.01
C ASN A 498 46.47 -20.23 4.92
#